data_AF-A0A7Z9FYN4-F1
#
_entry.id   AF-A0A7Z9FYN4-F1
#
_cell.length_a   1.000
_cell.length_b   1.000
_cell.length_c   1.000
_cell.angle_alpha   90.00
_cell.angle_beta   90.00
_cell.angle_gamma   90.00
#
_symmetry.space_group_name_H-M   'P 1'
#
loop_
_entity.id
_entity.type
_entity.pdbx_description
1 polymer ?
#
loop_
_entity_poly.entity_id
_entity_poly.type
_entity_poly.pdbx_seq_one_letter_code
_entity_poly.pdbx_strand_id
1 'polypeptide(L)'
;PDGDEQTIISCHSASKKLKVDISKSTLDEKIVYNYYRNTGALDRLPEEKRVVKAQEAPFELSVGETLNLRIFLDHSILEVYANSRQCITQRIYPTRSDSVGISLFSGDGSVNVKSIRAWDMAPANN
;
A
#
# COMPACT_ATOMS: atom_id res chain seq x y z
N PRO A 1 -8.06 -4.78 15.88
CA PRO A 1 -7.57 -5.55 14.72
C PRO A 1 -6.59 -6.65 15.10
N ASP A 2 -6.97 -7.89 14.79
CA ASP A 2 -6.25 -9.17 14.91
C ASP A 2 -5.30 -9.44 13.72
N GLY A 3 -5.29 -8.55 12.72
CA GLY A 3 -4.49 -8.68 11.50
C GLY A 3 -5.19 -9.42 10.37
N ASP A 4 -6.48 -9.77 10.50
CA ASP A 4 -7.24 -10.44 9.44
C ASP A 4 -7.51 -9.53 8.24
N GLU A 5 -7.67 -8.22 8.49
CA GLU A 5 -7.81 -7.18 7.46
C GLU A 5 -6.73 -6.11 7.66
N GLN A 6 -5.84 -5.96 6.66
CA GLN A 6 -4.75 -5.00 6.67
C GLN A 6 -4.24 -4.70 5.26
N THR A 7 -3.79 -3.46 5.06
CA THR A 7 -3.01 -3.04 3.88
C THR A 7 -1.57 -2.83 4.31
N ILE A 8 -0.62 -3.47 3.64
CA ILE A 8 0.80 -3.41 4.03
C ILE A 8 1.59 -2.53 3.08
N ILE A 9 2.21 -1.49 3.62
CA ILE A 9 3.18 -0.66 2.91
C ILE A 9 4.58 -1.12 3.32
N SER A 10 5.41 -1.49 2.36
CA SER A 10 6.76 -2.00 2.61
C SER A 10 7.78 -1.47 1.62
N CYS A 11 9.00 -1.24 2.10
CA CYS A 11 10.16 -0.92 1.27
C CYS A 11 11.18 -2.04 1.42
N HIS A 12 11.50 -2.71 0.32
CA HIS A 12 12.46 -3.81 0.28
C HIS A 12 13.77 -3.33 -0.35
N SER A 13 14.81 -3.16 0.46
CA SER A 13 16.13 -2.71 -0.02
C SER A 13 16.78 -3.74 -0.95
N ALA A 14 16.67 -5.03 -0.64
CA ALA A 14 17.28 -6.10 -1.42
C ALA A 14 16.70 -6.22 -2.83
N SER A 15 15.37 -6.11 -2.97
CA SER A 15 14.69 -6.19 -4.27
C SER A 15 14.49 -4.83 -4.94
N LYS A 16 14.89 -3.73 -4.29
CA LYS A 16 14.76 -2.35 -4.76
C LYS A 16 13.32 -1.98 -5.13
N LYS A 17 12.38 -2.24 -4.21
CA LYS A 17 10.95 -2.03 -4.44
C LYS A 17 10.25 -1.32 -3.28
N LEU A 18 9.39 -0.38 -3.64
CA LEU A 18 8.27 0.04 -2.81
C LEU A 18 7.07 -0.84 -3.16
N LYS A 19 6.36 -1.37 -2.16
CA LYS A 19 5.23 -2.28 -2.34
C LYS A 19 4.06 -1.86 -1.46
N VAL A 20 2.86 -1.87 -2.05
CA VAL A 20 1.57 -1.82 -1.32
C VAL A 20 0.87 -3.16 -1.53
N ASP A 21 0.86 -4.00 -0.51
CA ASP A 21 0.15 -5.28 -0.49
C ASP A 21 -1.31 -5.07 -0.08
N ILE A 22 -2.21 -5.48 -0.96
CA ILE A 22 -3.66 -5.33 -0.82
C ILE A 22 -4.38 -6.67 -0.70
N SER A 23 -3.64 -7.78 -0.63
CA SER A 23 -4.20 -9.13 -0.57
C SER A 23 -5.11 -9.38 0.63
N LYS A 24 -4.93 -8.61 1.70
CA LYS A 24 -5.77 -8.62 2.92
C LYS A 24 -6.43 -7.26 3.18
N SER A 25 -6.53 -6.39 2.18
CA SER A 25 -7.07 -5.03 2.37
C SER A 25 -8.59 -4.99 2.62
N THR A 26 -9.27 -6.11 2.43
CA THR A 26 -10.72 -6.25 2.55
C THR A 26 -11.09 -7.70 2.84
N LEU A 27 -12.17 -7.93 3.60
CA LEU A 27 -12.79 -9.25 3.76
C LEU A 27 -13.92 -9.52 2.75
N ASP A 28 -14.30 -8.54 1.94
CA ASP A 28 -15.32 -8.73 0.90
C ASP A 28 -14.70 -9.40 -0.34
N GLU A 29 -14.98 -10.69 -0.53
CA GLU A 29 -14.51 -11.49 -1.66
C GLU A 29 -14.96 -10.96 -3.03
N LYS A 30 -15.97 -10.09 -3.07
CA LYS A 30 -16.43 -9.44 -4.31
C LYS A 30 -15.52 -8.31 -4.75
N ILE A 31 -14.66 -7.79 -3.86
CA ILE A 31 -13.72 -6.72 -4.17
C ILE A 31 -12.47 -7.33 -4.80
N VAL A 32 -12.39 -7.21 -6.12
CA VAL A 32 -11.28 -7.73 -6.92
C VAL A 32 -10.57 -6.59 -7.63
N TYR A 33 -9.25 -6.54 -7.52
CA TYR A 33 -8.41 -5.56 -8.20
C TYR A 33 -7.87 -6.15 -9.49
N ASN A 34 -8.43 -5.80 -10.64
CA ASN A 34 -7.98 -6.34 -11.93
C ASN A 34 -6.78 -5.58 -12.51
N TYR A 35 -5.86 -6.30 -13.17
CA TYR A 35 -4.69 -5.69 -13.82
C TYR A 35 -5.11 -4.78 -14.97
N TYR A 36 -6.07 -5.23 -15.77
CA TYR A 36 -6.67 -4.45 -16.85
C TYR A 36 -8.14 -4.19 -16.56
N ARG A 37 -8.58 -2.96 -16.85
CA ARG A 37 -10.02 -2.63 -16.85
C ARG A 37 -10.76 -3.18 -18.07
N ASN A 38 -10.04 -3.47 -19.16
CA ASN A 38 -10.62 -4.02 -20.39
C ASN A 38 -10.71 -5.55 -20.30
N THR A 39 -11.93 -6.07 -20.38
CA THR A 39 -12.25 -7.51 -20.31
C THR A 39 -11.53 -8.32 -21.39
N GLY A 40 -11.46 -7.83 -22.63
CA GLY A 40 -10.81 -8.54 -23.72
C GLY A 40 -9.29 -8.69 -23.55
N ALA A 41 -8.65 -7.79 -22.81
CA ALA A 41 -7.24 -7.93 -22.42
C ALA A 41 -7.08 -8.86 -21.20
N LEU A 42 -8.03 -8.82 -20.27
CA LEU A 42 -8.07 -9.66 -19.08
C LEU A 42 -8.24 -11.14 -19.43
N ASP A 43 -9.11 -11.46 -20.40
CA ASP A 43 -9.39 -12.83 -20.83
C ASP A 43 -8.19 -13.52 -21.49
N ARG A 44 -7.25 -12.73 -22.03
CA ARG A 44 -5.98 -13.23 -22.60
C ARG A 44 -4.94 -13.59 -21.54
N LEU A 45 -5.14 -13.16 -20.29
CA LEU A 45 -4.25 -13.51 -19.19
C LEU A 45 -4.67 -14.83 -18.55
N PRO A 46 -3.70 -15.64 -18.09
CA PRO A 46 -3.95 -16.72 -17.14
C PRO A 46 -4.73 -16.19 -15.93
N GLU A 47 -5.65 -17.00 -15.41
CA GLU A 47 -6.58 -16.60 -14.34
C GLU A 47 -5.85 -16.02 -13.12
N GLU A 48 -4.73 -16.62 -12.74
CA GLU A 48 -3.91 -16.21 -11.61
C GLU A 48 -3.26 -14.82 -11.79
N LYS A 49 -3.17 -14.32 -13.03
CA LYS A 49 -2.60 -13.00 -13.37
C LYS A 49 -3.66 -11.93 -13.62
N ARG A 50 -4.95 -12.29 -13.56
CA ARG A 50 -6.05 -11.33 -13.75
C ARG A 50 -6.18 -10.38 -12.57
N VAL A 51 -5.88 -10.89 -11.37
CA VAL A 51 -6.02 -10.18 -10.10
C VAL A 51 -4.67 -9.68 -9.59
N VAL A 52 -4.67 -8.43 -9.13
CA VAL A 52 -3.56 -7.76 -8.48
C VAL A 52 -3.70 -7.96 -6.97
N LYS A 53 -2.68 -8.58 -6.38
CA LYS A 53 -2.57 -8.72 -4.91
C LYS A 53 -1.63 -7.69 -4.28
N ALA A 54 -0.80 -7.04 -5.08
CA ALA A 54 0.07 -5.96 -4.65
C ALA A 54 0.43 -5.03 -5.81
N GLN A 55 0.64 -3.76 -5.49
CA GLN A 55 1.27 -2.81 -6.39
C GLN A 55 2.73 -2.64 -6.01
N GLU A 56 3.61 -2.67 -7.00
CA GLU A 56 5.05 -2.53 -6.81
C GLU A 56 5.59 -1.44 -7.72
N ALA A 57 6.51 -0.65 -7.20
CA ALA A 57 7.25 0.34 -7.97
C ALA A 57 8.75 0.23 -7.66
N PRO A 58 9.63 0.44 -8.66
CA PRO A 58 11.06 0.47 -8.41
C PRO A 58 11.39 1.60 -7.44
N PHE A 59 12.13 1.28 -6.39
CA PHE A 59 12.58 2.27 -5.42
C PHE A 59 13.83 1.78 -4.72
N GLU A 60 14.88 2.60 -4.75
CA GLU A 60 16.13 2.31 -4.07
C GLU A 60 16.57 3.48 -3.20
N LEU A 61 17.20 3.12 -2.09
CA LEU A 61 17.85 4.03 -1.17
C LEU A 61 19.35 3.94 -1.41
N SER A 62 20.02 5.09 -1.43
CA SER A 62 21.47 5.17 -1.39
C SER A 62 21.99 4.70 -0.02
N VAL A 63 23.26 4.32 0.05
CA VAL A 63 23.88 3.95 1.33
C VAL A 63 23.77 5.11 2.32
N GLY A 64 23.15 4.85 3.47
CA GLY A 64 22.90 5.86 4.51
C GLY A 64 21.71 6.79 4.26
N GLU A 65 21.01 6.67 3.13
CA GLU A 65 19.81 7.47 2.85
C GLU A 65 18.67 7.07 3.80
N THR A 66 18.04 8.07 4.40
CA THR A 66 16.85 7.84 5.25
C THR A 66 15.62 7.66 4.37
N LEU A 67 14.84 6.60 4.62
CA LEU A 67 13.51 6.46 4.04
C LEU A 67 12.57 7.52 4.64
N ASN A 68 11.99 8.35 3.79
CA ASN A 68 10.92 9.28 4.14
C ASN A 68 9.64 8.84 3.42
N LEU A 69 8.63 8.44 4.20
CA LEU A 69 7.31 8.12 3.69
C LEU A 69 6.34 9.26 4.03
N ARG A 70 5.64 9.75 3.02
CA ARG A 70 4.46 10.59 3.19
C ARG A 70 3.27 9.82 2.66
N ILE A 71 2.33 9.51 3.54
CA ILE A 71 1.19 8.67 3.25
C ILE A 71 -0.08 9.50 3.43
N PHE A 72 -0.95 9.47 2.44
CA PHE A 72 -2.29 10.04 2.51
C PHE A 72 -3.31 8.91 2.43
N LEU A 73 -4.30 8.97 3.30
CA LEU A 73 -5.43 8.06 3.29
C LEU A 73 -6.70 8.92 3.31
N ASP A 74 -7.39 8.95 2.18
CA ASP A 74 -8.63 9.70 2.00
C ASP A 74 -9.74 8.74 1.55
N HIS A 75 -10.66 8.44 2.47
CA HIS A 75 -11.68 7.40 2.32
C HIS A 75 -11.09 6.08 1.78
N SER A 76 -11.35 5.75 0.52
CA SER A 76 -10.88 4.52 -0.12
C SER A 76 -9.58 4.71 -0.91
N ILE A 77 -8.92 5.86 -0.88
CA ILE A 77 -7.71 6.15 -1.66
C ILE A 77 -6.51 6.22 -0.71
N LEU A 78 -5.50 5.40 -1.00
CA LEU A 78 -4.21 5.36 -0.33
C LEU A 78 -3.14 5.84 -1.31
N GLU A 79 -2.37 6.85 -0.93
CA GLU A 79 -1.23 7.37 -1.69
C GLU A 79 0.02 7.32 -0.84
N VAL A 80 1.05 6.63 -1.35
CA VAL A 80 2.32 6.42 -0.66
C VAL A 80 3.44 7.07 -1.45
N TYR A 81 3.99 8.15 -0.94
CA TYR A 81 5.14 8.84 -1.51
C TYR A 81 6.41 8.46 -0.76
N ALA A 82 7.38 7.88 -1.47
CA ALA A 82 8.70 7.54 -0.93
C ALA A 82 9.76 8.53 -1.44
N ASN A 83 10.43 9.19 -0.48
CA ASN A 83 11.48 10.19 -0.67
C ASN A 83 11.13 11.28 -1.70
N SER A 84 9.84 11.59 -1.90
CA SER A 84 9.33 12.49 -2.94
C SER A 84 9.75 12.12 -4.39
N ARG A 85 10.16 10.86 -4.61
CA ARG A 85 10.68 10.37 -5.91
C ARG A 85 9.81 9.30 -6.54
N GLN A 86 9.13 8.50 -5.71
CA GLN A 86 8.26 7.43 -6.17
C GLN A 86 6.92 7.53 -5.45
N CYS A 87 5.84 7.28 -6.19
CA CYS A 87 4.49 7.20 -5.64
C CYS A 87 3.83 5.88 -6.04
N ILE A 88 3.04 5.32 -5.12
CA ILE A 88 2.01 4.31 -5.43
C ILE A 88 0.68 4.87 -4.94
N THR A 89 -0.28 5.01 -5.87
CA THR A 89 -1.68 5.31 -5.57
C THR A 89 -2.50 4.04 -5.74
N GLN A 90 -3.29 3.69 -4.73
CA GLN A 90 -4.11 2.50 -4.74
C GLN A 90 -5.43 2.76 -4.02
N ARG A 91 -6.51 2.10 -4.48
CA ARG A 91 -7.77 2.06 -3.75
C ARG A 91 -7.76 0.87 -2.78
N ILE A 92 -8.29 1.08 -1.58
CA ILE A 92 -8.51 0.05 -0.57
C ILE A 92 -9.94 0.16 -0.03
N TYR A 93 -10.51 -0.97 0.37
CA TYR A 93 -11.90 -1.06 0.82
C TYR A 93 -12.02 -1.94 2.07
N PRO A 94 -11.43 -1.52 3.21
CA PRO A 94 -11.60 -2.23 4.46
C PRO A 94 -13.10 -2.32 4.82
N THR A 95 -13.50 -3.46 5.38
CA THR A 95 -14.89 -3.80 5.69
C THR A 95 -15.17 -3.75 7.19
N ARG A 96 -14.14 -3.95 8.03
CA ARG A 96 -14.31 -3.93 9.48
C ARG A 96 -14.28 -2.50 10.00
N SER A 97 -15.17 -2.20 10.93
CA SER A 97 -15.19 -0.90 11.62
C SER A 97 -13.96 -0.65 12.48
N ASP A 98 -13.23 -1.69 12.88
CA ASP A 98 -11.98 -1.59 13.66
C ASP A 98 -10.71 -1.56 12.80
N SER A 99 -10.81 -1.56 11.47
CA SER A 99 -9.69 -1.41 10.51
C SER A 99 -9.19 0.03 10.37
N VAL A 100 -9.02 0.71 11.50
CA VAL A 100 -8.56 2.11 11.60
C VAL A 100 -7.17 2.25 12.23
N GLY A 101 -6.61 1.13 12.69
CA GLY A 101 -5.30 1.10 13.35
C GLY A 101 -4.14 1.29 12.37
N ILE A 102 -3.09 1.97 12.81
CA ILE A 102 -1.82 2.09 12.11
C ILE A 102 -0.74 1.47 12.99
N SER A 103 0.09 0.60 12.40
CA SER A 103 1.25 0.02 13.05
C SER A 103 2.50 0.23 12.19
N LEU A 104 3.64 0.35 12.86
CA LEU A 104 4.94 0.30 12.22
C LEU A 104 5.64 -0.98 12.65
N PHE A 105 6.23 -1.67 11.68
CA PHE A 105 6.96 -2.90 11.91
C PHE A 105 8.22 -2.92 11.05
N SER A 106 9.17 -3.77 11.43
CA SER A 106 10.33 -4.11 10.63
C SER A 106 10.31 -5.61 10.35
N GLY A 107 10.82 -6.02 9.19
CA GLY A 107 11.03 -7.44 8.88
C GLY A 107 12.28 -7.97 9.58
N ASP A 108 13.16 -8.63 8.84
CA ASP A 108 14.32 -9.36 9.37
C ASP A 108 15.48 -8.49 9.91
N GLY A 109 15.25 -7.20 10.13
CA GLY A 109 16.29 -6.25 10.55
C GLY A 109 15.76 -5.19 11.50
N SER A 110 16.67 -4.58 12.26
CA SER A 110 16.34 -3.45 13.10
C SER A 110 16.21 -2.18 12.26
N VAL A 111 15.25 -1.33 12.63
CA VAL A 111 15.04 -0.01 12.01
C VAL A 111 15.13 1.05 13.10
N ASN A 112 15.88 2.12 12.82
CA ASN A 112 15.84 3.32 13.64
C ASN A 112 14.79 4.28 13.09
N VAL A 113 13.75 4.53 13.87
CA VAL A 113 12.66 5.42 13.50
C VAL A 113 12.95 6.82 14.04
N LYS A 114 13.31 7.74 13.14
CA LYS A 114 13.62 9.13 13.54
C LYS A 114 12.39 9.92 13.98
N SER A 115 11.25 9.72 13.32
CA SER A 115 9.99 10.40 13.65
C SER A 115 8.80 9.71 13.00
N ILE A 116 7.66 9.72 13.68
CA ILE A 116 6.34 9.39 13.12
C ILE A 116 5.40 10.54 13.50
N ARG A 117 4.61 11.01 12.54
CA ARG A 117 3.56 11.99 12.77
C ARG A 117 2.34 11.61 11.94
N ALA A 118 1.16 11.75 12.53
CA ALA A 118 -0.11 11.49 11.89
C ALA A 118 -1.06 12.64 12.22
N TRP A 119 -1.92 12.99 11.26
CA TRP A 119 -2.89 14.06 11.37
C TRP A 119 -4.16 13.64 10.66
N ASP A 120 -5.31 14.05 11.19
CA ASP A 120 -6.57 13.93 10.47
C ASP A 120 -6.58 14.89 9.27
N MET A 121 -7.04 14.39 8.13
CA MET A 121 -7.17 15.20 6.92
C MET A 121 -8.45 16.03 6.99
N ALA A 122 -8.33 17.34 6.76
CA ALA A 122 -9.49 18.21 6.62
C ALA A 122 -10.16 17.99 5.24
N PRO A 123 -11.49 18.18 5.13
CA PRO A 123 -12.16 18.22 3.85
C PRO A 123 -11.54 19.26 2.93
N ALA A 124 -11.45 18.95 1.63
CA ALA A 124 -10.86 19.86 0.65
C ALA A 124 -11.72 21.10 0.36
N ASN A 125 -13.05 20.98 0.54
CA ASN A 125 -14.01 22.06 0.31
C ASN A 125 -14.87 22.28 1.56
N ASN A 126 -15.07 23.55 1.92
CA ASN A 126 -16.01 24.01 2.93
C ASN A 126 -17.27 24.56 2.27
#